data_AF-D2Q3D6-F1
#
_entry.id   AF-D2Q3D6-F1
#
_cell.length_a   1.000
_cell.length_b   1.000
_cell.length_c   1.000
_cell.angle_alpha   90.00
_cell.angle_beta   90.00
_cell.angle_gamma   90.00
#
_symmetry.space_group_name_H-M   'P 1'
#
loop_
_entity.id
_entity.type
_entity.pdbx_description
1 polymer ?
#
loop_
_entity_poly.entity_id
_entity_poly.type
_entity_poly.pdbx_seq_one_letter_code
_entity_poly.pdbx_strand_id
1 'polypeptide(L)'
;MTGIVLELDLTRGVLETPPGSPLAAVRARHLPTVRELVVGLRKAAEDEQVVGLVAHVGGPALSLAQVQELRTAVVGFRAAGKRAVAWSESFGEAGGGTVPYYLATAFDEIWVQPSGELGITGVSVQATFVRGALDKAGVIPQFGKRREYKTAVDTFTEKEMTGPAREMAARLAESAYEQLVEGIAGERELSVERVRELVDNAPLAAEAGREAGLVDRLGYRSDVYDELEKRFGPTTALLVERYHRRGPRTLHDALDNLPWPPKPTVAVIRVNGGITVGRSSGGGPLGSPRSGSDTITAALRAVAADDKVKAVVLRIDSPGGSYVASDAIRHEVLRLRSTGKPVIASMGSVAASGGYFVAMPADVVVAQPGTITGSIGVLSGKGVVRDALGRIGITQQAVSEGTNARMYSAQEEFSPQQWERLEETLDRIYADFVAKAAEDRGLGVDELEALARGRVWTGADAHRHQLVDELGGFEHALQLACARAGLDRDHIAVTAAPHRTFLDRLRPPTSTDDLAATTQPLTVDGLTTSLYAALGLPPTGALTMPLNWTIG
;
A
#
# COMPACT_ATOMS: atom_id res chain seq x y z
N MET A 1 1.16 -41.04 6.20
CA MET A 1 1.77 -40.02 5.33
C MET A 1 2.45 -39.02 6.24
N THR A 2 3.63 -38.52 5.87
CA THR A 2 4.37 -37.51 6.64
C THR A 2 3.56 -36.21 6.68
N GLY A 3 3.26 -35.67 7.86
CA GLY A 3 2.52 -34.41 7.99
C GLY A 3 3.32 -33.22 7.44
N ILE A 4 2.64 -32.14 7.05
CA ILE A 4 3.26 -30.91 6.56
C ILE A 4 3.20 -29.85 7.65
N VAL A 5 4.35 -29.28 7.99
CA VAL A 5 4.44 -28.06 8.79
C VAL A 5 4.73 -26.90 7.85
N LEU A 6 3.88 -25.89 7.85
CA LEU A 6 4.11 -24.70 7.06
C LEU A 6 5.10 -23.77 7.73
N GLU A 7 5.90 -23.10 6.91
CA GLU A 7 6.83 -22.07 7.36
C GLU A 7 6.42 -20.70 6.81
N LEU A 8 6.18 -19.76 7.71
CA LEU A 8 5.98 -18.34 7.40
C LEU A 8 7.23 -17.58 7.81
N ASP A 9 8.17 -17.41 6.88
CA ASP A 9 9.41 -16.67 7.13
C ASP A 9 9.28 -15.21 6.69
N LEU A 10 9.01 -14.33 7.65
CA LEU A 10 8.83 -12.90 7.41
C LEU A 10 10.16 -12.15 7.36
N THR A 11 11.26 -12.77 7.83
CA THR A 11 12.57 -12.13 7.89
C THR A 11 13.14 -11.80 6.51
N ARG A 12 12.66 -12.51 5.49
CA ARG A 12 13.02 -12.34 4.08
C ARG A 12 12.37 -11.10 3.45
N GLY A 13 11.34 -10.54 4.09
CA GLY A 13 10.53 -9.43 3.56
C GLY A 13 9.32 -9.90 2.74
N VAL A 14 8.27 -9.10 2.73
CA VAL A 14 7.00 -9.38 2.04
C VAL A 14 6.61 -8.19 1.16
N LEU A 15 6.12 -8.48 -0.04
CA LEU A 15 5.64 -7.47 -0.97
C LEU A 15 4.14 -7.21 -0.81
N GLU A 16 3.72 -5.95 -0.94
CA GLU A 16 2.30 -5.64 -1.07
C GLU A 16 1.75 -6.06 -2.44
N THR A 17 2.51 -5.78 -3.51
CA THR A 17 2.08 -6.02 -4.89
C THR A 17 3.19 -6.72 -5.67
N PRO A 18 2.85 -7.64 -6.60
CA PRO A 18 3.83 -8.23 -7.49
C PRO A 18 4.60 -7.15 -8.28
N PRO A 19 5.90 -7.35 -8.56
CA PRO A 19 6.70 -6.37 -9.29
C PRO A 19 6.12 -6.05 -10.68
N GLY A 20 6.05 -4.75 -11.00
CA GLY A 20 5.49 -4.25 -12.27
C GLY A 20 6.44 -4.30 -13.46
N SER A 21 7.71 -4.67 -13.28
CA SER A 21 8.72 -4.76 -14.35
C SER A 21 9.51 -6.07 -14.28
N PRO A 22 10.04 -6.58 -15.42
CA PRO A 22 10.84 -7.82 -15.43
C PRO A 22 12.07 -7.75 -14.52
N LEU A 23 12.78 -6.61 -14.49
CA LEU A 23 13.97 -6.44 -13.64
C LEU A 23 13.62 -6.49 -12.15
N ALA A 24 12.54 -5.82 -11.75
CA ALA A 24 12.04 -5.88 -10.38
C ALA A 24 11.55 -7.29 -10.02
N ALA A 25 10.92 -8.00 -10.97
CA ALA A 25 10.51 -9.40 -10.80
C ALA A 25 11.70 -10.33 -10.56
N VAL A 26 12.83 -10.14 -11.25
CA VAL A 26 14.06 -10.91 -11.00
C VAL A 26 14.64 -10.60 -9.61
N ARG A 27 14.69 -9.32 -9.20
CA ARG A 27 15.20 -8.93 -7.87
C ARG A 27 14.35 -9.49 -6.74
N ALA A 28 13.03 -9.49 -6.90
CA ALA A 28 12.09 -9.95 -5.89
C ALA A 28 11.56 -11.38 -6.11
N ARG A 29 12.19 -12.18 -6.98
CA ARG A 29 11.70 -13.52 -7.41
C ARG A 29 11.46 -14.52 -6.28
N HIS A 30 12.06 -14.27 -5.12
CA HIS A 30 11.95 -15.12 -3.93
C HIS A 30 11.09 -14.51 -2.83
N LEU A 31 10.60 -13.28 -2.99
CA LEU A 31 9.74 -12.63 -2.00
C LEU A 31 8.28 -13.01 -2.23
N PRO A 32 7.55 -13.41 -1.19
CA PRO A 32 6.12 -13.60 -1.28
C PRO A 32 5.39 -12.25 -1.28
N THR A 33 4.17 -12.24 -1.81
CA THR A 33 3.23 -11.14 -1.54
C THR A 33 2.35 -11.45 -0.32
N VAL A 34 1.85 -10.42 0.37
CA VAL A 34 0.89 -10.58 1.48
C VAL A 34 -0.28 -11.46 1.04
N ARG A 35 -0.81 -11.23 -0.17
CA ARG A 35 -1.89 -12.03 -0.74
C ARG A 35 -1.52 -13.51 -0.91
N GLU A 36 -0.33 -13.82 -1.42
CA GLU A 36 0.10 -15.24 -1.56
C GLU A 36 0.16 -15.93 -0.19
N LEU A 37 0.62 -15.22 0.85
CA LEU A 37 0.67 -15.75 2.21
C LEU A 37 -0.75 -15.99 2.77
N VAL A 38 -1.63 -14.99 2.67
CA VAL A 38 -3.03 -15.08 3.13
C VAL A 38 -3.78 -16.21 2.43
N VAL A 39 -3.72 -16.28 1.09
CA VAL A 39 -4.39 -17.35 0.32
C VAL A 39 -3.75 -18.71 0.62
N GLY A 40 -2.42 -18.76 0.79
CA GLY A 40 -1.70 -19.96 1.18
C GLY A 40 -2.19 -20.51 2.52
N LEU A 41 -2.29 -19.66 3.54
CA LEU A 41 -2.80 -20.02 4.87
C LEU A 41 -4.26 -20.48 4.82
N ARG A 42 -5.12 -19.78 4.06
CA ARG A 42 -6.52 -20.18 3.89
C ARG A 42 -6.65 -21.58 3.29
N LYS A 43 -5.98 -21.85 2.17
CA LYS A 43 -5.98 -23.18 1.55
C LYS A 43 -5.40 -24.24 2.47
N ALA A 44 -4.35 -23.88 3.19
CA ALA A 44 -3.72 -24.77 4.14
C ALA A 44 -4.60 -25.06 5.35
N ALA A 45 -5.58 -24.22 5.68
CA ALA A 45 -6.54 -24.47 6.76
C ALA A 45 -7.45 -25.67 6.44
N GLU A 46 -7.71 -25.94 5.16
CA GLU A 46 -8.59 -27.03 4.70
C GLU A 46 -7.84 -28.33 4.35
N ASP A 47 -6.52 -28.31 4.18
CA ASP A 47 -5.72 -29.49 3.80
C ASP A 47 -5.36 -30.35 5.02
N GLU A 48 -5.93 -31.56 5.14
CA GLU A 48 -5.66 -32.51 6.23
C GLU A 48 -4.18 -32.91 6.36
N GLN A 49 -3.37 -32.77 5.29
CA GLN A 49 -1.94 -33.05 5.38
C GLN A 49 -1.18 -31.96 6.14
N VAL A 50 -1.72 -30.74 6.21
CA VAL A 50 -1.11 -29.64 6.96
C VAL A 50 -1.47 -29.77 8.43
N VAL A 51 -0.46 -30.06 9.26
CA VAL A 51 -0.64 -30.31 10.69
C VAL A 51 -0.34 -29.09 11.56
N GLY A 52 0.40 -28.10 11.02
CA GLY A 52 0.68 -26.86 11.74
C GLY A 52 1.43 -25.81 10.94
N LEU A 53 1.69 -24.68 11.60
CA LEU A 53 2.38 -23.51 11.08
C LEU A 53 3.46 -23.05 12.07
N VAL A 54 4.66 -22.79 11.57
CA VAL A 54 5.74 -22.08 12.29
C VAL A 54 5.99 -20.77 11.57
N ALA A 55 5.88 -19.65 12.28
CA ALA A 55 6.27 -18.35 11.76
C ALA A 55 7.59 -17.89 12.38
N HIS A 56 8.56 -17.56 11.53
CA HIS A 56 9.72 -16.78 11.94
C HIS A 56 9.36 -15.30 11.78
N VAL A 57 9.04 -14.67 12.91
CA VAL A 57 8.53 -13.30 12.95
C VAL A 57 9.69 -12.35 13.21
N GLY A 58 9.97 -11.47 12.24
CA GLY A 58 11.07 -10.51 12.29
C GLY A 58 11.38 -9.92 10.92
N GLY A 59 12.51 -9.22 10.81
CA GLY A 59 13.01 -8.64 9.55
C GLY A 59 12.39 -7.29 9.16
N PRO A 60 12.31 -6.98 7.85
CA PRO A 60 11.81 -5.69 7.38
C PRO A 60 10.41 -5.36 7.91
N ALA A 61 10.22 -4.12 8.35
CA ALA A 61 8.96 -3.67 8.93
C ALA A 61 7.81 -3.77 7.91
N LEU A 62 6.78 -4.53 8.26
CA LEU A 62 5.48 -4.53 7.59
C LEU A 62 4.62 -3.39 8.15
N SER A 63 3.69 -2.88 7.34
CA SER A 63 2.72 -1.92 7.84
C SER A 63 1.73 -2.58 8.81
N LEU A 64 1.10 -1.79 9.67
CA LEU A 64 0.07 -2.30 10.59
C LEU A 64 -1.09 -2.95 9.83
N ALA A 65 -1.51 -2.38 8.69
CA ALA A 65 -2.54 -2.95 7.83
C ALA A 65 -2.15 -4.33 7.28
N GLN A 66 -0.90 -4.51 6.83
CA GLN A 66 -0.41 -5.79 6.34
C GLN A 66 -0.37 -6.83 7.46
N VAL A 67 0.09 -6.43 8.65
CA VAL A 67 0.07 -7.31 9.84
C VAL A 67 -1.35 -7.70 10.21
N GLN A 68 -2.30 -6.77 10.21
CA GLN A 68 -3.71 -7.08 10.49
C GLN A 68 -4.29 -8.06 9.47
N GLU A 69 -3.95 -7.92 8.18
CA GLU A 69 -4.38 -8.86 7.15
C GLU A 69 -3.80 -10.27 7.35
N LEU A 70 -2.53 -10.38 7.73
CA LEU A 70 -1.89 -11.66 8.09
C LEU A 70 -2.47 -12.24 9.38
N ARG A 71 -2.74 -11.42 10.41
CA ARG A 71 -3.35 -11.85 11.67
C ARG A 71 -4.69 -12.53 11.40
N THR A 72 -5.57 -11.92 10.60
CA THR A 72 -6.86 -12.54 10.23
C THR A 72 -6.66 -13.90 9.56
N ALA A 73 -5.67 -14.04 8.69
CA ALA A 73 -5.38 -15.32 8.03
C ALA A 73 -4.87 -16.39 9.01
N VAL A 74 -4.01 -16.02 9.97
CA VAL A 74 -3.51 -16.92 11.03
C VAL A 74 -4.64 -17.33 11.96
N VAL A 75 -5.51 -16.41 12.37
CA VAL A 75 -6.70 -16.72 13.18
C VAL A 75 -7.61 -17.71 12.45
N GLY A 76 -7.87 -17.49 11.16
CA GLY A 76 -8.64 -18.43 10.34
C GLY A 76 -7.99 -19.81 10.23
N PHE A 77 -6.66 -19.88 10.10
CA PHE A 77 -5.92 -21.14 10.09
C PHE A 77 -6.04 -21.91 11.43
N ARG A 78 -5.94 -21.20 12.55
CA ARG A 78 -6.10 -21.77 13.90
C ARG A 78 -7.52 -22.24 14.16
N ALA A 79 -8.52 -21.50 13.68
CA ALA A 79 -9.93 -21.86 13.81
C ALA A 79 -10.27 -23.20 13.13
N ALA A 80 -9.48 -23.63 12.13
CA ALA A 80 -9.57 -24.96 11.54
C ALA A 80 -8.95 -26.09 12.40
N GLY A 81 -8.55 -25.79 13.64
CA GLY A 81 -7.98 -26.75 14.59
C GLY A 81 -6.48 -27.02 14.41
N LYS A 82 -5.79 -26.24 13.58
CA LYS A 82 -4.36 -26.42 13.27
C LYS A 82 -3.49 -25.56 14.18
N ARG A 83 -2.40 -26.14 14.68
CA ARG A 83 -1.48 -25.46 15.61
C ARG A 83 -0.64 -24.42 14.87
N ALA A 84 -0.54 -23.22 15.42
CA ALA A 84 0.32 -22.16 14.91
C ALA A 84 1.27 -21.67 16.01
N VAL A 85 2.58 -21.64 15.73
CA VAL A 85 3.62 -21.17 16.64
C VAL A 85 4.37 -20.00 15.99
N ALA A 86 4.46 -18.87 16.68
CA ALA A 86 5.36 -17.78 16.32
C ALA A 86 6.67 -17.93 17.09
N TRP A 87 7.79 -17.75 16.40
CA TRP A 87 9.12 -17.74 16.98
C TRP A 87 9.90 -16.51 16.51
N SER A 88 10.71 -15.94 17.40
CA SER A 88 11.66 -14.89 17.07
C SER A 88 12.88 -14.97 17.99
N GLU A 89 14.05 -14.56 17.49
CA GLU A 89 15.22 -14.32 18.34
C GLU A 89 14.88 -13.26 19.40
N SER A 90 14.32 -12.14 18.94
CA SER A 90 13.86 -11.01 19.74
C SER A 90 12.72 -10.32 19.00
N PHE A 91 11.70 -9.88 19.71
CA PHE A 91 10.72 -8.97 19.11
C PHE A 91 11.28 -7.55 19.14
N GLY A 92 12.19 -7.28 18.21
CA GLY A 92 12.97 -6.04 18.14
C GLY A 92 14.19 -6.09 19.05
N GLU A 93 15.31 -5.55 18.57
CA GLU A 93 16.51 -5.28 19.36
C GLU A 93 16.79 -3.78 19.22
N ALA A 94 16.70 -3.04 20.34
CA ALA A 94 16.73 -1.57 20.31
C ALA A 94 15.57 -0.91 19.51
N GLY A 95 14.40 -1.55 19.46
CA GLY A 95 13.14 -0.99 18.95
C GLY A 95 12.52 -1.78 17.78
N GLY A 96 11.36 -1.30 17.31
CA GLY A 96 10.66 -1.90 16.16
C GLY A 96 9.94 -3.23 16.44
N GLY A 97 9.84 -3.63 17.72
CA GLY A 97 9.23 -4.89 18.15
C GLY A 97 7.71 -4.92 18.21
N THR A 98 7.07 -3.76 18.40
CA THR A 98 5.62 -3.66 18.69
C THR A 98 4.73 -4.30 17.61
N VAL A 99 4.95 -3.98 16.33
CA VAL A 99 4.12 -4.48 15.22
C VAL A 99 4.38 -5.96 14.91
N PRO A 100 5.63 -6.45 14.87
CA PRO A 100 5.92 -7.89 14.77
C PRO A 100 5.36 -8.69 15.96
N TYR A 101 5.52 -8.20 17.19
CA TYR A 101 4.95 -8.85 18.37
C TYR A 101 3.42 -8.88 18.30
N TYR A 102 2.81 -7.76 17.87
CA TYR A 102 1.38 -7.73 17.60
C TYR A 102 0.98 -8.79 16.56
N LEU A 103 1.76 -9.08 15.51
CA LEU A 103 1.45 -10.23 14.64
C LEU A 103 1.51 -11.56 15.41
N ALA A 104 2.55 -11.76 16.22
CA ALA A 104 2.78 -13.00 16.97
C ALA A 104 1.64 -13.34 17.94
N THR A 105 0.92 -12.36 18.48
CA THR A 105 -0.25 -12.65 19.35
C THR A 105 -1.41 -13.33 18.63
N ALA A 106 -1.42 -13.38 17.28
CA ALA A 106 -2.43 -14.16 16.55
C ALA A 106 -2.12 -15.66 16.53
N PHE A 107 -0.97 -16.10 17.05
CA PHE A 107 -0.54 -17.50 17.08
C PHE A 107 -0.97 -18.16 18.40
N ASP A 108 -0.98 -19.49 18.45
CA ASP A 108 -1.32 -20.20 19.69
C ASP A 108 -0.20 -20.17 20.73
N GLU A 109 1.05 -20.10 20.28
CA GLU A 109 2.22 -19.96 21.12
C GLU A 109 3.18 -18.95 20.54
N ILE A 110 3.78 -18.15 21.42
CA ILE A 110 4.89 -17.25 21.14
C ILE A 110 6.12 -17.78 21.85
N TRP A 111 7.14 -18.10 21.07
CA TRP A 111 8.45 -18.50 21.55
C TRP A 111 9.46 -17.40 21.28
N VAL A 112 10.31 -17.14 22.27
CA VAL A 112 11.41 -16.18 22.16
C VAL A 112 12.72 -16.85 22.56
N GLN A 113 13.82 -16.49 21.91
CA GLN A 113 15.13 -16.98 22.35
C GLN A 113 15.42 -16.51 23.78
N PRO A 114 16.02 -17.35 24.66
CA PRO A 114 16.25 -16.96 26.06
C PRO A 114 17.08 -15.68 26.24
N SER A 115 17.98 -15.38 25.30
CA SER A 115 18.81 -14.17 25.32
C SER A 115 18.16 -12.95 24.67
N GLY A 116 16.94 -13.08 24.14
CA GLY A 116 16.24 -12.03 23.42
C GLY A 116 15.47 -11.08 24.32
N GLU A 117 14.80 -10.12 23.68
CA GLU A 117 13.96 -9.13 24.35
C GLU A 117 12.63 -8.89 23.61
N LEU A 118 11.71 -8.24 24.31
CA LEU A 118 10.47 -7.67 23.78
C LEU A 118 10.61 -6.14 23.71
N GLY A 119 10.97 -5.64 22.53
CA GLY A 119 11.02 -4.22 22.19
C GLY A 119 9.64 -3.64 21.86
N ILE A 120 8.62 -3.95 22.67
CA ILE A 120 7.23 -3.48 22.50
C ILE A 120 7.04 -2.04 23.00
N THR A 121 7.86 -1.11 22.53
CA THR A 121 8.02 0.25 23.08
C THR A 121 6.96 1.27 22.65
N GLY A 122 5.78 0.80 22.25
CA GLY A 122 4.65 1.66 21.87
C GLY A 122 4.71 2.18 20.44
N VAL A 123 4.11 3.35 20.21
CA VAL A 123 3.96 4.01 18.89
C VAL A 123 4.47 5.44 18.97
N SER A 124 5.27 5.84 17.98
CA SER A 124 5.65 7.24 17.80
C SER A 124 5.51 7.66 16.35
N VAL A 125 5.10 8.91 16.14
CA VAL A 125 5.06 9.53 14.81
C VAL A 125 6.12 10.63 14.80
N GLN A 126 7.09 10.48 13.91
CA GLN A 126 8.17 11.45 13.71
C GLN A 126 8.00 12.12 12.35
N ALA A 127 8.31 13.40 12.28
CA ALA A 127 8.34 14.15 11.03
C ALA A 127 9.66 14.91 10.92
N THR A 128 10.26 14.84 9.74
CA THR A 128 11.47 15.59 9.39
C THR A 128 11.06 16.91 8.73
N PHE A 129 11.67 18.01 9.16
CA PHE A 129 11.47 19.33 8.57
C PHE A 129 12.79 19.81 7.97
N VAL A 130 12.78 20.11 6.67
CA VAL A 130 13.98 20.50 5.92
C VAL A 130 14.02 21.98 5.59
N ARG A 131 13.00 22.77 5.97
CA ARG A 131 12.96 24.22 5.68
C ARG A 131 14.24 24.96 6.06
N GLY A 132 14.79 24.69 7.24
CA GLY A 132 16.05 25.31 7.69
C GLY A 132 17.27 24.91 6.83
N ALA A 133 17.29 23.71 6.25
CA ALA A 133 18.31 23.29 5.31
C ALA A 133 18.10 23.94 3.93
N LEU A 134 16.85 24.08 3.48
CA LEU A 134 16.50 24.77 2.24
C LEU A 134 16.89 26.26 2.28
N ASP A 135 16.59 26.95 3.39
CA ASP A 135 17.02 28.35 3.63
C ASP A 135 18.54 28.49 3.46
N LYS A 136 19.30 27.56 4.08
CA LYS A 136 20.76 27.54 3.97
C LYS A 136 21.23 27.21 2.56
N ALA A 137 20.54 26.36 1.82
CA ALA A 137 20.88 26.00 0.45
C ALA A 137 20.54 27.09 -0.57
N GLY A 138 19.69 28.07 -0.22
CA GLY A 138 19.16 29.05 -1.18
C GLY A 138 18.02 28.46 -2.02
N VAL A 139 17.23 27.55 -1.45
CA VAL A 139 16.01 27.01 -2.06
C VAL A 139 14.80 27.66 -1.39
N ILE A 140 13.91 28.26 -2.19
CA ILE A 140 12.69 28.92 -1.71
C ILE A 140 11.48 28.02 -2.01
N PRO A 141 10.89 27.36 -1.01
CA PRO A 141 9.69 26.56 -1.21
C PRO A 141 8.46 27.48 -1.33
N GLN A 142 7.74 27.38 -2.45
CA GLN A 142 6.51 28.11 -2.73
C GLN A 142 5.37 27.13 -2.99
N PHE A 143 4.64 26.78 -1.93
CA PHE A 143 3.55 25.81 -1.97
C PHE A 143 2.27 26.40 -1.37
N GLY A 144 1.18 26.29 -2.12
CA GLY A 144 -0.17 26.49 -1.63
C GLY A 144 -0.78 25.16 -1.19
N LYS A 145 -1.62 25.20 -0.16
CA LYS A 145 -2.40 24.06 0.33
C LYS A 145 -3.81 24.50 0.67
N ARG A 146 -4.75 23.55 0.71
CA ARG A 146 -6.11 23.81 1.18
C ARG A 146 -6.38 23.11 2.50
N ARG A 147 -6.67 23.95 3.49
CA ARG A 147 -6.91 23.64 4.89
C ARG A 147 -5.69 23.13 5.65
N GLU A 148 -5.83 23.14 6.96
CA GLU A 148 -4.72 23.07 7.90
C GLU A 148 -4.10 21.67 8.06
N TYR A 149 -4.87 20.61 7.82
CA TYR A 149 -4.38 19.24 7.96
C TYR A 149 -3.70 18.71 6.69
N LYS A 150 -3.66 19.48 5.60
CA LYS A 150 -2.90 19.12 4.38
C LYS A 150 -1.40 19.41 4.55
N THR A 151 -0.75 18.66 5.43
CA THR A 151 0.58 18.98 5.99
C THR A 151 1.76 18.43 5.20
N ALA A 152 1.55 17.75 4.06
CA ALA A 152 2.65 17.15 3.30
C ALA A 152 3.68 18.17 2.80
N VAL A 153 3.28 19.43 2.59
CA VAL A 153 4.21 20.52 2.22
C VAL A 153 4.95 21.11 3.41
N ASP A 154 4.48 20.87 4.64
CA ASP A 154 5.03 21.47 5.86
C ASP A 154 6.48 21.01 6.09
N THR A 155 6.85 19.81 5.65
CA THR A 155 8.25 19.35 5.67
C THR A 155 9.20 20.31 4.95
N PHE A 156 8.71 20.99 3.90
CA PHE A 156 9.47 21.96 3.11
C PHE A 156 9.23 23.40 3.56
N THR A 157 8.01 23.75 3.98
CA THR A 157 7.64 25.15 4.28
C THR A 157 7.86 25.53 5.73
N GLU A 158 7.77 24.58 6.67
CA GLU A 158 7.85 24.79 8.11
C GLU A 158 9.14 24.23 8.71
N LYS A 159 9.53 24.74 9.88
CA LYS A 159 10.70 24.24 10.63
C LYS A 159 10.32 23.21 11.69
N GLU A 160 9.05 23.10 12.03
CA GLU A 160 8.50 22.22 13.04
C GLU A 160 7.03 21.88 12.75
N MET A 161 6.47 20.93 13.50
CA MET A 161 5.06 20.56 13.37
C MET A 161 4.16 21.73 13.75
N THR A 162 3.26 22.09 12.84
CA THR A 162 2.13 23.00 13.13
C THR A 162 1.18 22.38 14.15
N GLY A 163 0.37 23.21 14.83
CA GLY A 163 -0.65 22.74 15.78
C GLY A 163 -1.58 21.65 15.19
N PRO A 164 -2.22 21.92 14.03
CA PRO A 164 -3.05 20.92 13.34
C PRO A 164 -2.30 19.67 12.89
N ALA A 165 -1.04 19.80 12.44
CA ALA A 165 -0.21 18.64 12.12
C ALA A 165 0.05 17.76 13.36
N ARG A 166 0.32 18.38 14.50
CA ARG A 166 0.53 17.70 15.78
C ARG A 166 -0.73 17.02 16.27
N GLU A 167 -1.90 17.67 16.17
CA GLU A 167 -3.19 17.09 16.53
C GLU A 167 -3.49 15.84 15.70
N MET A 168 -3.34 15.93 14.37
CA MET A 168 -3.55 14.79 13.48
C MET A 168 -2.55 13.66 13.76
N ALA A 169 -1.25 13.98 13.90
CA ALA A 169 -0.23 12.98 14.21
C ALA A 169 -0.48 12.29 15.56
N ALA A 170 -0.92 13.05 16.58
CA ALA A 170 -1.28 12.51 17.89
C ALA A 170 -2.46 11.53 17.78
N ARG A 171 -3.53 11.89 17.08
CA ARG A 171 -4.67 10.97 16.90
C ARG A 171 -4.31 9.72 16.10
N LEU A 172 -3.47 9.84 15.07
CA LEU A 172 -2.98 8.67 14.33
C LEU A 172 -2.15 7.74 15.22
N ALA A 173 -1.27 8.30 16.06
CA ALA A 173 -0.47 7.53 17.01
C ALA A 173 -1.36 6.85 18.07
N GLU A 174 -2.32 7.59 18.62
CA GLU A 174 -3.28 7.11 19.61
C GLU A 174 -4.14 5.97 19.05
N SER A 175 -4.74 6.14 17.87
CA SER A 175 -5.54 5.10 17.21
C SER A 175 -4.74 3.84 16.93
N ALA A 176 -3.50 3.97 16.42
CA ALA A 176 -2.63 2.82 16.21
C ALA A 176 -2.26 2.13 17.53
N TYR A 177 -2.00 2.89 18.59
CA TYR A 177 -1.67 2.36 19.91
C TYR A 177 -2.86 1.67 20.58
N GLU A 178 -4.08 2.23 20.49
CA GLU A 178 -5.34 1.60 20.90
C GLU A 178 -5.47 0.21 20.26
N GLN A 179 -5.35 0.13 18.93
CA GLN A 179 -5.46 -1.12 18.17
C GLN A 179 -4.43 -2.17 18.61
N LEU A 180 -3.19 -1.76 18.85
CA LEU A 180 -2.11 -2.64 19.28
C LEU A 180 -2.36 -3.16 20.71
N VAL A 181 -2.68 -2.26 21.64
CA VAL A 181 -2.90 -2.60 23.04
C VAL A 181 -4.11 -3.49 23.20
N GLU A 182 -5.24 -3.15 22.57
CA GLU A 182 -6.47 -3.95 22.65
C GLU A 182 -6.29 -5.34 22.06
N GLY A 183 -5.63 -5.43 20.90
CA GLY A 183 -5.41 -6.73 20.26
C GLY A 183 -4.31 -7.57 20.93
N ILE A 184 -3.36 -6.97 21.66
CA ILE A 184 -2.46 -7.73 22.56
C ILE A 184 -3.22 -8.19 23.80
N ALA A 185 -3.97 -7.29 24.44
CA ALA A 185 -4.75 -7.57 25.65
C ALA A 185 -5.73 -8.74 25.44
N GLY A 186 -6.48 -8.71 24.33
CA GLY A 186 -7.46 -9.74 23.99
C GLY A 186 -6.83 -11.12 23.78
N GLU A 187 -5.73 -11.23 23.02
CA GLU A 187 -5.12 -12.52 22.71
C GLU A 187 -4.22 -13.07 23.84
N ARG A 188 -3.68 -12.20 24.70
CA ARG A 188 -2.85 -12.59 25.85
C ARG A 188 -3.63 -12.69 27.15
N GLU A 189 -4.95 -12.48 27.11
CA GLU A 189 -5.85 -12.48 28.27
C GLU A 189 -5.38 -11.54 29.39
N LEU A 190 -4.83 -10.39 29.00
CA LEU A 190 -4.37 -9.33 29.90
C LEU A 190 -5.36 -8.16 29.89
N SER A 191 -5.38 -7.34 30.94
CA SER A 191 -6.09 -6.06 30.87
C SER A 191 -5.34 -5.06 29.99
N VAL A 192 -6.09 -4.14 29.38
CA VAL A 192 -5.53 -3.03 28.59
C VAL A 192 -4.54 -2.21 29.42
N GLU A 193 -4.84 -1.96 30.69
CA GLU A 193 -3.98 -1.24 31.62
C GLU A 193 -2.66 -1.99 31.87
N ARG A 194 -2.73 -3.32 32.01
CA ARG A 194 -1.54 -4.13 32.21
C ARG A 194 -0.63 -4.13 30.99
N VAL A 195 -1.21 -4.20 29.78
CA VAL A 195 -0.42 -4.11 28.54
C VAL A 195 0.25 -2.74 28.42
N ARG A 196 -0.44 -1.64 28.75
CA ARG A 196 0.16 -0.30 28.79
C ARG A 196 1.33 -0.22 29.76
N GLU A 197 1.16 -0.73 30.97
CA GLU A 197 2.23 -0.79 31.97
C GLU A 197 3.45 -1.58 31.46
N LEU A 198 3.23 -2.69 30.76
CA LEU A 198 4.31 -3.50 30.18
C LEU A 198 5.02 -2.78 29.04
N VAL A 199 4.29 -2.03 28.21
CA VAL A 199 4.86 -1.17 27.16
C VAL A 199 5.70 -0.05 27.78
N ASP A 200 5.23 0.59 28.84
CA ASP A 200 5.94 1.68 29.52
C ASP A 200 7.25 1.21 30.20
N ASN A 201 7.31 -0.07 30.57
CA ASN A 201 8.51 -0.70 31.14
C ASN A 201 9.39 -1.43 30.10
N ALA A 202 9.01 -1.40 28.82
CA ALA A 202 9.77 -2.05 27.75
C ALA A 202 11.07 -1.26 27.42
N PRO A 203 12.13 -1.92 26.91
CA PRO A 203 12.19 -3.32 26.50
C PRO A 203 12.20 -4.30 27.69
N LEU A 204 11.53 -5.43 27.54
CA LEU A 204 11.48 -6.49 28.54
C LEU A 204 12.42 -7.63 28.12
N ALA A 205 13.25 -8.13 29.02
CA ALA A 205 13.97 -9.39 28.76
C ALA A 205 12.96 -10.53 28.48
N ALA A 206 13.33 -11.51 27.66
CA ALA A 206 12.42 -12.59 27.28
C ALA A 206 11.82 -13.33 28.50
N GLU A 207 12.61 -13.54 29.56
CA GLU A 207 12.14 -14.12 30.83
C GLU A 207 11.06 -13.26 31.51
N ALA A 208 11.28 -11.94 31.60
CA ALA A 208 10.28 -11.02 32.14
C ALA A 208 9.01 -10.99 31.27
N GLY A 209 9.17 -11.09 29.95
CA GLY A 209 8.05 -11.24 29.02
C GLY A 209 7.24 -12.52 29.28
N ARG A 210 7.91 -13.63 29.57
CA ARG A 210 7.26 -14.91 29.94
C ARG A 210 6.52 -14.80 31.27
N GLU A 211 7.16 -14.25 32.30
CA GLU A 211 6.55 -14.03 33.62
C GLU A 211 5.34 -13.09 33.55
N ALA A 212 5.36 -12.12 32.65
CA ALA A 212 4.26 -11.20 32.39
C ALA A 212 3.13 -11.78 31.52
N GLY A 213 3.26 -13.02 31.02
CA GLY A 213 2.27 -13.65 30.14
C GLY A 213 2.32 -13.18 28.68
N LEU A 214 3.34 -12.44 28.27
CA LEU A 214 3.55 -12.00 26.90
C LEU A 214 4.20 -13.07 26.02
N VAL A 215 4.93 -14.02 26.61
CA VAL A 215 5.65 -15.11 25.92
C VAL A 215 5.25 -16.43 26.55
N ASP A 216 5.02 -17.44 25.73
CA ASP A 216 4.60 -18.76 26.22
C ASP A 216 5.80 -19.62 26.61
N ARG A 217 6.85 -19.59 25.78
CA ARG A 217 8.05 -20.42 25.98
C ARG A 217 9.33 -19.69 25.59
N LEU A 218 10.43 -20.05 26.26
CA LEU A 218 11.76 -19.65 25.86
C LEU A 218 12.46 -20.83 25.18
N GLY A 219 13.02 -20.59 24.00
CA GLY A 219 13.70 -21.63 23.24
C GLY A 219 14.26 -21.13 21.91
N TYR A 220 15.17 -21.91 21.36
CA TYR A 220 15.73 -21.67 20.04
C TYR A 220 14.77 -22.17 18.96
N ARG A 221 14.99 -21.72 17.72
CA ARG A 221 14.20 -22.15 16.58
C ARG A 221 14.14 -23.67 16.46
N SER A 222 15.25 -24.37 16.67
CA SER A 222 15.33 -25.84 16.65
C SER A 222 14.36 -26.48 17.64
N ASP A 223 14.22 -25.90 18.83
CA ASP A 223 13.40 -26.46 19.91
C ASP A 223 11.91 -26.44 19.54
N VAL A 224 11.48 -25.47 18.72
CA VAL A 224 10.12 -25.41 18.15
C VAL A 224 9.87 -26.59 17.23
N TYR A 225 10.80 -26.91 16.31
CA TYR A 225 10.64 -28.04 15.40
C TYR A 225 10.72 -29.37 16.14
N ASP A 226 11.62 -29.51 17.11
CA ASP A 226 11.71 -30.70 17.95
C ASP A 226 10.40 -30.96 18.70
N GLU A 227 9.74 -29.92 19.21
CA GLU A 227 8.44 -30.03 19.88
C GLU A 227 7.32 -30.43 18.90
N LEU A 228 7.30 -29.86 17.69
CA LEU A 228 6.32 -30.21 16.67
C LEU A 228 6.52 -31.65 16.16
N GLU A 229 7.76 -32.11 16.00
CA GLU A 229 8.07 -33.49 15.62
C GLU A 229 7.66 -34.47 16.72
N LYS A 230 7.89 -34.15 18.01
CA LYS A 230 7.38 -34.96 19.13
C LYS A 230 5.85 -35.08 19.11
N ARG A 231 5.15 -34.01 18.72
CA ARG A 231 3.68 -33.95 18.73
C ARG A 231 3.04 -34.64 17.52
N PHE A 232 3.60 -34.44 16.34
CA PHE A 232 2.98 -34.87 15.07
C PHE A 232 3.73 -36.02 14.37
N GLY A 233 4.86 -36.47 14.95
CA GLY A 233 5.77 -37.39 14.30
C GLY A 233 6.59 -36.71 13.21
N PRO A 234 7.24 -37.49 12.32
CA PRO A 234 8.02 -36.93 11.22
C PRO A 234 7.17 -36.00 10.35
N THR A 235 7.68 -34.79 10.10
CA THR A 235 7.01 -33.77 9.27
C THR A 235 7.91 -33.28 8.14
N THR A 236 7.30 -32.70 7.10
CA THR A 236 8.00 -31.96 6.05
C THR A 236 7.71 -30.47 6.19
N ALA A 237 8.77 -29.68 6.36
CA ALA A 237 8.67 -28.22 6.36
C ALA A 237 8.43 -27.67 4.94
N LEU A 238 7.51 -26.72 4.81
CA LEU A 238 7.22 -26.08 3.52
C LEU A 238 6.82 -24.61 3.70
N LEU A 239 7.55 -23.73 3.04
CA LEU A 239 7.20 -22.31 2.96
C LEU A 239 5.77 -22.08 2.45
N VAL A 240 5.00 -21.19 3.10
CA VAL A 240 3.60 -20.89 2.76
C VAL A 240 3.45 -20.48 1.30
N GLU A 241 4.35 -19.66 0.76
CA GLU A 241 4.28 -19.24 -0.65
C GLU A 241 4.60 -20.38 -1.62
N ARG A 242 5.44 -21.34 -1.21
CA ARG A 242 5.69 -22.56 -1.99
C ARG A 242 4.51 -23.52 -1.92
N TYR A 243 3.85 -23.60 -0.77
CA TYR A 243 2.60 -24.33 -0.62
C TYR A 243 1.55 -23.75 -1.57
N HIS A 244 1.35 -22.43 -1.55
CA HIS A 244 0.41 -21.74 -2.44
C HIS A 244 0.68 -21.97 -3.94
N ARG A 245 1.95 -21.93 -4.35
CA ARG A 245 2.36 -22.09 -5.76
C ARG A 245 2.38 -23.54 -6.26
N ARG A 246 2.32 -24.53 -5.36
CA ARG A 246 2.18 -25.93 -5.77
C ARG A 246 0.76 -26.14 -6.28
N GLY A 247 0.62 -27.03 -7.28
CA GLY A 247 -0.67 -27.40 -7.86
C GLY A 247 -1.64 -27.99 -6.83
N PRO A 248 -2.86 -28.34 -7.26
CA PRO A 248 -3.91 -28.83 -6.36
C PRO A 248 -3.42 -29.98 -5.47
N ARG A 249 -3.73 -29.90 -4.16
CA ARG A 249 -3.33 -30.90 -3.16
C ARG A 249 -4.49 -31.66 -2.56
N THR A 250 -5.64 -31.02 -2.44
CA THR A 250 -6.88 -31.64 -2.01
C THR A 250 -7.71 -32.05 -3.22
N LEU A 251 -8.64 -33.00 -3.05
CA LEU A 251 -9.62 -33.33 -4.08
C LEU A 251 -10.45 -32.10 -4.45
N HIS A 252 -10.78 -31.27 -3.46
CA HIS A 252 -11.47 -30.00 -3.64
C HIS A 252 -10.67 -29.05 -4.54
N ASP A 253 -9.40 -28.77 -4.23
CA ASP A 253 -8.52 -27.95 -5.09
C ASP A 253 -8.40 -28.54 -6.50
N ALA A 254 -8.33 -29.87 -6.63
CA ALA A 254 -8.18 -30.53 -7.93
C ALA A 254 -9.43 -30.33 -8.80
N LEU A 255 -10.62 -30.52 -8.22
CA LEU A 255 -11.89 -30.24 -8.87
C LEU A 255 -12.04 -28.75 -9.20
N ASP A 256 -11.57 -27.87 -8.32
CA ASP A 256 -11.60 -26.43 -8.53
C ASP A 256 -10.63 -25.91 -9.59
N ASN A 257 -9.55 -26.65 -9.88
CA ASN A 257 -8.64 -26.31 -10.97
C ASN A 257 -9.07 -26.90 -12.31
N LEU A 258 -10.21 -27.62 -12.38
CA LEU A 258 -10.75 -28.07 -13.65
C LEU A 258 -11.16 -26.87 -14.51
N PRO A 259 -10.87 -26.90 -15.82
CA PRO A 259 -11.21 -25.81 -16.74
C PRO A 259 -12.71 -25.74 -17.06
N TRP A 260 -13.50 -26.74 -16.63
CA TRP A 260 -14.92 -26.85 -16.93
C TRP A 260 -15.74 -27.32 -15.71
N PRO A 261 -16.92 -26.72 -15.44
CA PRO A 261 -17.50 -25.56 -16.13
C PRO A 261 -16.68 -24.27 -15.91
N PRO A 262 -16.72 -23.30 -16.84
CA PRO A 262 -15.97 -22.06 -16.70
C PRO A 262 -16.44 -21.28 -15.48
N LYS A 263 -15.50 -20.95 -14.58
CA LYS A 263 -15.81 -20.22 -13.35
C LYS A 263 -16.17 -18.76 -13.61
N PRO A 264 -17.16 -18.20 -12.90
CA PRO A 264 -17.38 -16.75 -12.88
C PRO A 264 -16.11 -16.04 -12.38
N THR A 265 -15.81 -14.87 -12.95
CA THR A 265 -14.56 -14.16 -12.66
C THR A 265 -14.80 -12.92 -11.81
N VAL A 266 -13.96 -12.75 -10.78
CA VAL A 266 -13.80 -11.48 -10.06
C VAL A 266 -12.48 -10.86 -10.51
N ALA A 267 -12.54 -9.69 -11.14
CA ALA A 267 -11.35 -8.99 -11.64
C ALA A 267 -10.74 -8.12 -10.54
N VAL A 268 -9.41 -8.12 -10.45
CA VAL A 268 -8.65 -7.30 -9.50
C VAL A 268 -7.87 -6.24 -10.26
N ILE A 269 -8.28 -4.98 -10.12
CA ILE A 269 -7.56 -3.82 -10.66
C ILE A 269 -6.73 -3.21 -9.54
N ARG A 270 -5.45 -2.94 -9.81
CA ARG A 270 -4.52 -2.41 -8.81
C ARG A 270 -4.18 -0.96 -9.07
N VAL A 271 -4.30 -0.13 -8.05
CA VAL A 271 -3.79 1.25 -8.02
C VAL A 271 -2.67 1.30 -6.98
N ASN A 272 -1.44 1.12 -7.43
CA ASN A 272 -0.25 1.11 -6.59
C ASN A 272 0.64 2.34 -6.87
N GLY A 273 1.09 2.97 -5.80
CA GLY A 273 2.02 4.10 -5.85
C GLY A 273 1.35 5.40 -6.30
N GLY A 274 2.16 6.37 -6.71
CA GLY A 274 1.67 7.71 -7.08
C GLY A 274 0.76 7.66 -8.30
N ILE A 275 -0.36 8.38 -8.26
CA ILE A 275 -1.31 8.49 -9.38
C ILE A 275 -0.86 9.60 -10.32
N THR A 276 -0.71 9.30 -11.61
CA THR A 276 -0.26 10.26 -12.62
C THR A 276 -1.15 10.24 -13.86
N VAL A 277 -1.11 11.30 -14.65
CA VAL A 277 -1.68 11.29 -16.01
C VAL A 277 -0.83 10.35 -16.87
N GLY A 278 -1.47 9.66 -17.82
CA GLY A 278 -0.78 8.83 -18.79
C GLY A 278 -0.74 7.36 -18.40
N ARG A 279 0.33 6.66 -18.81
CA ARG A 279 0.51 5.21 -18.61
C ARG A 279 1.13 4.89 -17.25
N SER A 280 0.76 3.73 -16.71
CA SER A 280 1.42 3.19 -15.52
C SER A 280 2.88 2.87 -15.80
N SER A 281 3.73 3.03 -14.79
CA SER A 281 5.16 2.67 -14.88
C SER A 281 5.56 1.87 -13.65
N GLY A 282 6.23 0.74 -13.85
CA GLY A 282 6.67 -0.15 -12.75
C GLY A 282 7.81 0.40 -11.88
N GLY A 283 8.22 1.65 -12.10
CA GLY A 283 9.39 2.26 -11.46
C GLY A 283 10.70 1.94 -12.19
N GLY A 284 11.68 2.85 -12.10
CA GLY A 284 13.07 2.58 -12.50
C GLY A 284 13.87 1.96 -11.34
N PRO A 285 15.19 1.75 -11.48
CA PRO A 285 16.03 1.18 -10.41
C PRO A 285 15.95 1.93 -9.06
N LEU A 286 15.62 3.24 -9.12
CA LEU A 286 15.50 4.15 -7.98
C LEU A 286 14.08 4.76 -7.85
N GLY A 287 13.13 4.39 -8.72
CA GLY A 287 11.81 5.02 -8.79
C GLY A 287 10.71 4.10 -8.27
N SER A 288 9.78 4.64 -7.49
CA SER A 288 8.59 3.90 -7.05
C SER A 288 7.62 3.62 -8.22
N PRO A 289 6.79 2.58 -8.12
CA PRO A 289 5.69 2.35 -9.05
C PRO A 289 4.76 3.56 -9.14
N ARG A 290 4.15 3.77 -10.31
CA ARG A 290 3.12 4.78 -10.55
C ARG A 290 1.93 4.19 -11.28
N SER A 291 0.75 4.59 -10.86
CA SER A 291 -0.52 4.24 -11.49
C SER A 291 -0.95 5.35 -12.43
N GLY A 292 -0.92 5.07 -13.73
CA GLY A 292 -1.30 6.03 -14.76
C GLY A 292 -2.79 5.94 -15.12
N SER A 293 -3.47 7.09 -15.21
CA SER A 293 -4.89 7.19 -15.57
C SER A 293 -5.27 6.35 -16.79
N ASP A 294 -4.49 6.38 -17.86
CA ASP A 294 -4.82 5.74 -19.13
C ASP A 294 -4.83 4.21 -18.97
N THR A 295 -3.91 3.68 -18.18
CA THR A 295 -3.82 2.23 -17.93
C THR A 295 -4.96 1.74 -17.05
N ILE A 296 -5.29 2.48 -15.99
CA ILE A 296 -6.34 2.07 -15.05
C ILE A 296 -7.72 2.24 -15.69
N THR A 297 -7.97 3.35 -16.37
CA THR A 297 -9.24 3.59 -17.08
C THR A 297 -9.47 2.59 -18.20
N ALA A 298 -8.44 2.25 -19.00
CA ALA A 298 -8.55 1.19 -20.00
C ALA A 298 -8.84 -0.18 -19.36
N ALA A 299 -8.23 -0.50 -18.21
CA ALA A 299 -8.52 -1.72 -17.48
C ALA A 299 -9.97 -1.77 -16.97
N LEU A 300 -10.49 -0.65 -16.43
CA LEU A 300 -11.87 -0.51 -15.99
C LEU A 300 -12.87 -0.70 -17.15
N ARG A 301 -12.59 -0.08 -18.31
CA ARG A 301 -13.40 -0.29 -19.53
C ARG A 301 -13.36 -1.73 -20.02
N ALA A 302 -12.19 -2.37 -20.00
CA ALA A 302 -12.04 -3.76 -20.42
C ALA A 302 -12.84 -4.72 -19.52
N VAL A 303 -12.78 -4.55 -18.20
CA VAL A 303 -13.57 -5.41 -17.27
C VAL A 303 -15.06 -5.11 -17.34
N ALA A 304 -15.45 -3.86 -17.66
CA ALA A 304 -16.85 -3.51 -17.91
C ALA A 304 -17.40 -4.27 -19.13
N ALA A 305 -16.62 -4.40 -20.21
CA ALA A 305 -17.02 -5.08 -21.44
C ALA A 305 -16.91 -6.61 -21.40
N ASP A 306 -16.22 -7.20 -20.41
CA ASP A 306 -16.04 -8.65 -20.32
C ASP A 306 -17.21 -9.32 -19.58
N ASP A 307 -18.05 -10.07 -20.29
CA ASP A 307 -19.20 -10.80 -19.72
C ASP A 307 -18.80 -11.90 -18.72
N LYS A 308 -17.54 -12.37 -18.73
CA LYS A 308 -17.04 -13.34 -17.75
C LYS A 308 -16.79 -12.70 -16.39
N VAL A 309 -16.49 -11.40 -16.37
CA VAL A 309 -16.27 -10.64 -15.14
C VAL A 309 -17.62 -10.30 -14.53
N LYS A 310 -17.85 -10.77 -13.31
CA LYS A 310 -19.11 -10.60 -12.57
C LYS A 310 -19.01 -9.55 -11.45
N ALA A 311 -17.81 -9.32 -10.93
CA ALA A 311 -17.53 -8.27 -9.96
C ALA A 311 -16.07 -7.79 -10.08
N VAL A 312 -15.77 -6.63 -9.48
CA VAL A 312 -14.44 -6.03 -9.50
C VAL A 312 -14.00 -5.68 -8.07
N VAL A 313 -12.76 -6.03 -7.74
CA VAL A 313 -12.06 -5.50 -6.56
C VAL A 313 -11.00 -4.51 -7.01
N LEU A 314 -11.11 -3.27 -6.57
CA LEU A 314 -10.13 -2.21 -6.79
C LEU A 314 -9.15 -2.19 -5.59
N ARG A 315 -7.99 -2.84 -5.71
CA ARG A 315 -6.96 -2.87 -4.65
C ARG A 315 -6.09 -1.61 -4.74
N ILE A 316 -6.12 -0.78 -3.70
CA ILE A 316 -5.51 0.54 -3.69
C ILE A 316 -4.43 0.59 -2.61
N ASP A 317 -3.18 0.85 -3.02
CA ASP A 317 -2.07 1.17 -2.14
C ASP A 317 -1.34 2.40 -2.69
N SER A 318 -1.91 3.58 -2.44
CA SER A 318 -1.53 4.84 -3.06
C SER A 318 -1.62 6.04 -2.10
N PRO A 319 -0.58 6.90 -2.04
CA PRO A 319 -0.65 8.18 -1.34
C PRO A 319 -1.41 9.26 -2.14
N GLY A 320 -1.93 8.92 -3.32
CA GLY A 320 -2.59 9.84 -4.24
C GLY A 320 -1.67 10.38 -5.32
N GLY A 321 -1.95 11.59 -5.81
CA GLY A 321 -1.19 12.22 -6.89
C GLY A 321 -2.03 13.21 -7.68
N SER A 322 -1.98 13.12 -9.00
CA SER A 322 -2.67 14.03 -9.91
C SER A 322 -4.18 13.99 -9.74
N TYR A 323 -4.76 15.16 -9.45
CA TYR A 323 -6.21 15.36 -9.33
C TYR A 323 -6.98 14.86 -10.57
N VAL A 324 -6.59 15.34 -11.75
CA VAL A 324 -7.29 15.01 -13.01
C VAL A 324 -7.16 13.54 -13.39
N ALA A 325 -6.07 12.89 -13.00
CA ALA A 325 -5.89 11.46 -13.21
C ALA A 325 -6.81 10.64 -12.29
N SER A 326 -6.89 11.03 -11.01
CA SER A 326 -7.84 10.43 -10.06
C SER A 326 -9.30 10.64 -10.48
N ASP A 327 -9.65 11.82 -11.01
CA ASP A 327 -11.00 12.10 -11.49
C ASP A 327 -11.39 11.28 -12.72
N ALA A 328 -10.46 11.09 -13.66
CA ALA A 328 -10.67 10.18 -14.78
C ALA A 328 -10.90 8.73 -14.33
N ILE A 329 -10.15 8.26 -13.33
CA ILE A 329 -10.35 6.92 -12.76
C ILE A 329 -11.69 6.82 -12.04
N ARG A 330 -12.05 7.80 -11.19
CA ARG A 330 -13.35 7.87 -10.50
C ARG A 330 -14.50 7.77 -11.51
N HIS A 331 -14.44 8.56 -12.57
CA HIS A 331 -15.44 8.55 -13.61
C HIS A 331 -15.64 7.16 -14.23
N GLU A 332 -14.56 6.43 -14.52
CA GLU A 332 -14.68 5.06 -15.05
C GLU A 332 -15.14 4.03 -14.00
N VAL A 333 -14.85 4.23 -12.71
CA VAL A 333 -15.44 3.41 -11.64
C VAL A 333 -16.96 3.58 -11.59
N LEU A 334 -17.45 4.82 -11.67
CA LEU A 334 -18.89 5.10 -11.75
C LEU A 334 -19.53 4.48 -12.99
N ARG A 335 -18.87 4.58 -14.15
CA ARG A 335 -19.34 3.94 -15.39
C ARG A 335 -19.39 2.42 -15.26
N LEU A 336 -18.36 1.80 -14.68
CA LEU A 336 -18.35 0.36 -14.41
C LEU A 336 -19.52 -0.03 -13.50
N ARG A 337 -19.77 0.69 -12.40
CA ARG A 337 -20.91 0.43 -11.51
C ARG A 337 -22.25 0.52 -12.23
N SER A 338 -22.40 1.48 -13.16
CA SER A 338 -23.62 1.63 -13.94
C SER A 338 -23.96 0.41 -14.83
N THR A 339 -23.00 -0.48 -15.09
CA THR A 339 -23.26 -1.77 -15.77
C THR A 339 -23.94 -2.83 -14.87
N GLY A 340 -24.10 -2.56 -13.58
CA GLY A 340 -24.63 -3.50 -12.59
C GLY A 340 -23.57 -4.44 -11.99
N LYS A 341 -22.31 -4.38 -12.45
CA LYS A 341 -21.20 -5.14 -11.86
C LYS A 341 -20.76 -4.48 -10.54
N PRO A 342 -20.79 -5.20 -9.40
CA PRO A 342 -20.33 -4.65 -8.12
C PRO A 342 -18.85 -4.29 -8.16
N VAL A 343 -18.51 -3.13 -7.59
CA VAL A 343 -17.13 -2.65 -7.41
C VAL A 343 -16.84 -2.48 -5.93
N ILE A 344 -15.88 -3.25 -5.42
CA ILE A 344 -15.43 -3.16 -4.03
C ILE A 344 -14.02 -2.56 -4.00
N ALA A 345 -13.85 -1.41 -3.34
CA ALA A 345 -12.52 -0.87 -3.07
C ALA A 345 -11.90 -1.58 -1.87
N SER A 346 -10.66 -2.04 -2.00
CA SER A 346 -9.89 -2.65 -0.93
C SER A 346 -8.63 -1.82 -0.72
N MET A 347 -8.55 -1.12 0.40
CA MET A 347 -7.40 -0.29 0.76
C MET A 347 -6.30 -1.16 1.39
N GLY A 348 -5.06 -0.97 0.92
CA GLY A 348 -3.85 -1.57 1.46
C GLY A 348 -3.30 -0.75 2.62
N SER A 349 -1.98 -0.51 2.63
CA SER A 349 -1.33 0.26 3.69
C SER A 349 -1.74 1.72 3.63
N VAL A 350 -1.83 2.30 2.43
CA VAL A 350 -2.20 3.69 2.22
C VAL A 350 -3.24 3.82 1.11
N ALA A 351 -4.31 4.58 1.32
CA ALA A 351 -5.26 4.97 0.29
C ALA A 351 -5.76 6.39 0.56
N ALA A 352 -4.84 7.36 0.48
CA ALA A 352 -5.10 8.74 0.87
C ALA A 352 -5.08 9.70 -0.33
N SER A 353 -5.69 10.87 -0.20
CA SER A 353 -5.73 11.92 -1.23
C SER A 353 -6.33 11.36 -2.53
N GLY A 354 -5.62 11.42 -3.66
CA GLY A 354 -6.03 10.77 -4.91
C GLY A 354 -6.30 9.26 -4.80
N GLY A 355 -5.71 8.56 -3.81
CA GLY A 355 -6.01 7.15 -3.51
C GLY A 355 -7.39 6.96 -2.90
N TYR A 356 -7.81 7.87 -2.00
CA TYR A 356 -9.18 7.91 -1.48
C TYR A 356 -10.16 8.32 -2.59
N PHE A 357 -9.77 9.28 -3.43
CA PHE A 357 -10.57 9.79 -4.55
C PHE A 357 -11.04 8.68 -5.51
N VAL A 358 -10.20 7.68 -5.77
CA VAL A 358 -10.56 6.55 -6.64
C VAL A 358 -11.29 5.42 -5.90
N ALA A 359 -11.25 5.41 -4.56
CA ALA A 359 -11.96 4.45 -3.72
C ALA A 359 -13.41 4.87 -3.45
N MET A 360 -13.64 6.15 -3.18
CA MET A 360 -14.94 6.69 -2.77
C MET A 360 -16.12 6.35 -3.70
N PRO A 361 -15.99 6.25 -5.05
CA PRO A 361 -17.13 5.89 -5.90
C PRO A 361 -17.48 4.40 -5.87
N ALA A 362 -16.78 3.53 -5.14
CA ALA A 362 -17.08 2.10 -5.07
C ALA A 362 -18.43 1.81 -4.37
N ASP A 363 -19.00 0.62 -4.58
CA ASP A 363 -20.20 0.19 -3.85
C ASP A 363 -19.92 -0.04 -2.36
N VAL A 364 -18.69 -0.49 -2.05
CA VAL A 364 -18.16 -0.63 -0.69
C VAL A 364 -16.68 -0.31 -0.68
N VAL A 365 -16.27 0.43 0.33
CA VAL A 365 -14.89 0.71 0.69
C VAL A 365 -14.50 -0.12 1.90
N VAL A 366 -13.54 -1.00 1.72
CA VAL A 366 -12.96 -1.86 2.76
C VAL A 366 -11.55 -1.38 3.09
N ALA A 367 -11.23 -1.24 4.38
CA ALA A 367 -9.89 -0.90 4.84
C ALA A 367 -9.50 -1.70 6.08
N GLN A 368 -8.20 -1.95 6.27
CA GLN A 368 -7.74 -2.47 7.55
C GLN A 368 -7.82 -1.38 8.63
N PRO A 369 -8.01 -1.70 9.91
CA PRO A 369 -8.05 -0.70 10.98
C PRO A 369 -6.82 0.23 10.99
N GLY A 370 -5.65 -0.31 10.64
CA GLY A 370 -4.36 0.39 10.56
C GLY A 370 -4.04 0.97 9.18
N THR A 371 -4.94 0.89 8.18
CA THR A 371 -4.78 1.58 6.89
C THR A 371 -4.71 3.09 7.11
N ILE A 372 -3.88 3.80 6.34
CA ILE A 372 -3.84 5.26 6.33
C ILE A 372 -4.65 5.79 5.14
N THR A 373 -5.72 6.54 5.40
CA THR A 373 -6.68 6.98 4.38
C THR A 373 -7.16 8.42 4.60
N GLY A 374 -8.17 8.87 3.85
CA GLY A 374 -8.68 10.23 3.87
C GLY A 374 -7.74 11.17 3.11
N SER A 375 -7.22 12.19 3.79
CA SER A 375 -6.44 13.28 3.21
C SER A 375 -7.17 13.99 2.05
N ILE A 376 -8.49 14.17 2.20
CA ILE A 376 -9.32 14.89 1.24
C ILE A 376 -8.90 16.36 1.28
N GLY A 377 -8.11 16.75 0.29
CA GLY A 377 -7.52 18.08 0.21
C GLY A 377 -6.45 18.15 -0.88
N VAL A 378 -6.00 19.36 -1.19
CA VAL A 378 -5.11 19.62 -2.32
C VAL A 378 -3.95 20.52 -1.90
N LEU A 379 -2.81 20.32 -2.54
CA LEU A 379 -1.62 21.14 -2.45
C LEU A 379 -0.98 21.24 -3.84
N SER A 380 -0.26 22.31 -4.10
CA SER A 380 0.52 22.50 -5.31
C SER A 380 1.59 23.56 -5.11
N GLY A 381 2.68 23.49 -5.84
CA GLY A 381 3.76 24.45 -5.72
C GLY A 381 5.07 23.97 -6.32
N LYS A 382 6.13 24.71 -6.03
CA LYS A 382 7.48 24.47 -6.52
C LYS A 382 8.53 24.91 -5.51
N GLY A 383 9.73 24.32 -5.61
CA GLY A 383 10.93 24.88 -5.01
C GLY A 383 11.65 25.75 -6.03
N VAL A 384 11.93 27.01 -5.68
CA VAL A 384 12.79 27.88 -6.48
C VAL A 384 14.24 27.59 -6.10
N VAL A 385 15.05 27.18 -7.06
CA VAL A 385 16.42 26.67 -6.85
C VAL A 385 17.49 27.54 -7.52
N ARG A 386 17.12 28.68 -8.10
CA ARG A 386 18.05 29.58 -8.80
C ARG A 386 19.29 29.88 -7.97
N ASP A 387 19.11 30.31 -6.72
CA ASP A 387 20.22 30.75 -5.88
C ASP A 387 21.06 29.54 -5.41
N ALA A 388 20.42 28.41 -5.16
CA ALA A 388 21.11 27.15 -4.85
C ALA A 388 22.02 26.69 -6.00
N LEU A 389 21.53 26.74 -7.23
CA LEU A 389 22.32 26.42 -8.42
C LEU A 389 23.43 27.46 -8.65
N GLY A 390 23.14 28.75 -8.44
CA GLY A 390 24.13 29.82 -8.57
C GLY A 390 25.33 29.65 -7.64
N ARG A 391 25.12 29.16 -6.42
CA ARG A 391 26.20 28.89 -5.44
C ARG A 391 27.19 27.83 -5.90
N ILE A 392 26.78 26.92 -6.79
CA ILE A 392 27.64 25.89 -7.38
C ILE A 392 28.06 26.22 -8.81
N GLY A 393 27.89 27.48 -9.23
CA GLY A 393 28.31 27.98 -10.54
C GLY A 393 27.38 27.60 -11.71
N ILE A 394 26.17 27.08 -11.43
CA ILE A 394 25.20 26.74 -12.47
C ILE A 394 24.29 27.95 -12.74
N THR A 395 24.30 28.43 -13.98
CA THR A 395 23.41 29.50 -14.46
C THR A 395 22.43 28.95 -15.48
N GLN A 396 21.16 29.33 -15.37
CA GLN A 396 20.12 29.00 -16.35
C GLN A 396 19.52 30.28 -16.93
N GLN A 397 19.44 30.37 -18.25
CA GLN A 397 18.80 31.47 -18.97
C GLN A 397 17.60 30.95 -19.74
N ALA A 398 16.55 31.77 -19.86
CA ALA A 398 15.34 31.42 -20.59
C ALA A 398 14.88 32.62 -21.42
N VAL A 399 14.54 32.37 -22.67
CA VAL A 399 13.75 33.27 -23.51
C VAL A 399 12.32 32.76 -23.47
N SER A 400 11.36 33.65 -23.21
CA SER A 400 9.97 33.23 -22.99
C SER A 400 9.01 34.26 -23.57
N GLU A 401 7.98 33.77 -24.24
CA GLU A 401 6.86 34.57 -24.72
C GLU A 401 5.57 34.15 -24.02
N GLY A 402 4.79 35.15 -23.57
CA GLY A 402 3.58 34.98 -22.77
C GLY A 402 3.81 35.20 -21.27
N THR A 403 2.89 35.92 -20.62
CA THR A 403 3.01 36.39 -19.22
C THR A 403 3.23 35.27 -18.20
N ASN A 404 2.70 34.06 -18.47
CA ASN A 404 2.78 32.92 -17.56
C ASN A 404 3.71 31.79 -18.04
N ALA A 405 4.49 32.00 -19.11
CA ALA A 405 5.32 30.96 -19.72
C ALA A 405 6.31 30.31 -18.74
N ARG A 406 6.70 31.04 -17.69
CA ARG A 406 7.63 30.59 -16.65
C ARG A 406 6.99 30.42 -15.27
N MET A 407 5.66 30.47 -15.17
CA MET A 407 4.94 30.36 -13.89
C MET A 407 5.40 29.16 -13.05
N TYR A 408 5.64 28.00 -13.67
CA TYR A 408 6.10 26.78 -12.97
C TYR A 408 7.62 26.55 -13.06
N SER A 409 8.39 27.53 -13.53
CA SER A 409 9.85 27.46 -13.57
C SER A 409 10.44 27.43 -12.16
N ALA A 410 11.41 26.57 -11.91
CA ALA A 410 12.17 26.54 -10.67
C ALA A 410 13.21 27.68 -10.56
N GLN A 411 13.30 28.56 -11.57
CA GLN A 411 14.26 29.68 -11.59
C GLN A 411 13.72 31.00 -11.03
N GLU A 412 12.42 31.09 -10.81
CA GLU A 412 11.82 32.29 -10.26
C GLU A 412 10.66 31.98 -9.34
N GLU A 413 10.39 32.93 -8.46
CA GLU A 413 9.20 32.91 -7.62
C GLU A 413 7.94 33.18 -8.45
N PHE A 414 6.79 32.71 -7.97
CA PHE A 414 5.50 33.15 -8.48
C PHE A 414 5.36 34.67 -8.31
N SER A 415 4.92 35.37 -9.36
CA SER A 415 4.43 36.73 -9.19
C SER A 415 3.15 36.74 -8.35
N PRO A 416 2.73 37.88 -7.76
CA PRO A 416 1.47 37.97 -7.03
C PRO A 416 0.26 37.46 -7.86
N GLN A 417 0.20 37.79 -9.15
CA GLN A 417 -0.88 37.37 -10.04
C GLN A 417 -0.82 35.88 -10.42
N GLN A 418 0.37 35.28 -10.41
CA GLN A 418 0.54 33.84 -10.61
C GLN A 418 0.18 33.08 -9.34
N TRP A 419 0.54 33.62 -8.18
CA TRP A 419 0.16 33.06 -6.89
C TRP A 419 -1.36 33.06 -6.70
N GLU A 420 -2.03 34.17 -6.99
CA GLU A 420 -3.50 34.26 -6.96
C GLU A 420 -4.17 33.20 -7.87
N ARG A 421 -3.64 32.99 -9.08
CA ARG A 421 -4.13 31.92 -9.99
C ARG A 421 -3.93 30.51 -9.44
N LEU A 422 -2.81 30.27 -8.75
CA LEU A 422 -2.55 29.00 -8.08
C LEU A 422 -3.58 28.78 -6.97
N GLU A 423 -3.83 29.80 -6.16
CA GLU A 423 -4.83 29.78 -5.09
C GLU A 423 -6.24 29.52 -5.64
N GLU A 424 -6.70 30.24 -6.66
CA GLU A 424 -7.99 29.99 -7.32
C GLU A 424 -8.12 28.54 -7.83
N THR A 425 -7.04 27.99 -8.38
CA THR A 425 -6.99 26.60 -8.84
C THR A 425 -7.13 25.62 -7.68
N LEU A 426 -6.43 25.89 -6.57
CA LEU A 426 -6.50 25.07 -5.37
C LEU A 426 -7.89 25.13 -4.73
N ASP A 427 -8.53 26.30 -4.65
CA ASP A 427 -9.89 26.46 -4.14
C ASP A 427 -10.90 25.65 -4.95
N ARG A 428 -10.83 25.77 -6.28
CA ARG A 428 -11.70 25.01 -7.17
C ARG A 428 -11.51 23.50 -7.02
N ILE A 429 -10.27 23.01 -6.97
CA ILE A 429 -9.99 21.58 -6.81
C ILE A 429 -10.47 21.08 -5.45
N TYR A 430 -10.26 21.86 -4.39
CA TYR A 430 -10.70 21.47 -3.04
C TYR A 430 -12.21 21.36 -2.96
N ALA A 431 -12.94 22.38 -3.45
CA ALA A 431 -14.40 22.38 -3.47
C ALA A 431 -14.96 21.21 -4.29
N ASP A 432 -14.39 20.94 -5.47
CA ASP A 432 -14.82 19.82 -6.32
C ASP A 432 -14.53 18.44 -5.69
N PHE A 433 -13.38 18.29 -4.99
CA PHE A 433 -13.09 17.04 -4.28
C PHE A 433 -14.07 16.82 -3.12
N VAL A 434 -14.32 17.84 -2.28
CA VAL A 434 -15.30 17.72 -1.19
C VAL A 434 -16.69 17.41 -1.76
N ALA A 435 -17.15 18.12 -2.78
CA ALA A 435 -18.46 17.86 -3.38
C ALA A 435 -18.59 16.42 -3.92
N LYS A 436 -17.60 15.92 -4.65
CA LYS A 436 -17.60 14.56 -5.21
C LYS A 436 -17.50 13.48 -4.14
N ALA A 437 -16.69 13.69 -3.10
CA ALA A 437 -16.63 12.77 -1.99
C ALA A 437 -17.95 12.75 -1.21
N ALA A 438 -18.65 13.88 -1.07
CA ALA A 438 -19.92 13.96 -0.36
C ALA A 438 -21.00 13.21 -1.14
N GLU A 439 -21.03 13.42 -2.47
CA GLU A 439 -21.86 12.67 -3.41
C GLU A 439 -21.60 11.16 -3.32
N ASP A 440 -20.35 10.73 -3.49
CA ASP A 440 -20.00 9.31 -3.57
C ASP A 440 -20.21 8.56 -2.25
N ARG A 441 -20.06 9.25 -1.11
CA ARG A 441 -20.22 8.67 0.23
C ARG A 441 -21.62 8.87 0.81
N GLY A 442 -22.49 9.62 0.14
CA GLY A 442 -23.84 9.92 0.63
C GLY A 442 -23.86 10.80 1.88
N LEU A 443 -22.85 11.64 2.07
CA LEU A 443 -22.71 12.54 3.22
C LEU A 443 -23.12 13.98 2.84
N GLY A 444 -23.53 14.78 3.82
CA GLY A 444 -23.71 16.21 3.60
C GLY A 444 -22.38 16.90 3.30
N VAL A 445 -22.38 17.94 2.45
CA VAL A 445 -21.14 18.68 2.11
C VAL A 445 -20.48 19.27 3.34
N ASP A 446 -21.25 19.83 4.28
CA ASP A 446 -20.71 20.42 5.52
C ASP A 446 -20.15 19.34 6.47
N GLU A 447 -20.80 18.18 6.53
CA GLU A 447 -20.33 17.03 7.31
C GLU A 447 -19.01 16.51 6.74
N LEU A 448 -18.93 16.32 5.42
CA LEU A 448 -17.70 15.90 4.79
C LEU A 448 -16.62 16.99 4.92
N GLU A 449 -16.95 18.27 4.76
CA GLU A 449 -15.98 19.36 4.91
C GLU A 449 -15.33 19.33 6.29
N ALA A 450 -16.04 18.95 7.36
CA ALA A 450 -15.46 18.79 8.69
C ALA A 450 -14.46 17.62 8.76
N LEU A 451 -14.68 16.54 8.01
CA LEU A 451 -13.86 15.33 7.95
C LEU A 451 -12.68 15.43 6.97
N ALA A 452 -12.81 16.30 5.96
CA ALA A 452 -11.86 16.51 4.89
C ALA A 452 -10.68 17.35 5.37
N ARG A 453 -10.61 18.64 5.02
CA ARG A 453 -9.59 19.61 5.47
C ARG A 453 -8.12 19.16 5.32
N GLY A 454 -7.86 18.19 4.45
CA GLY A 454 -6.57 17.51 4.27
C GLY A 454 -6.24 16.44 5.30
N ARG A 455 -7.14 16.16 6.25
CA ARG A 455 -6.94 15.31 7.42
C ARG A 455 -6.79 13.85 7.05
N VAL A 456 -5.76 13.23 7.60
CA VAL A 456 -5.45 11.81 7.46
C VAL A 456 -6.12 11.06 8.61
N TRP A 457 -6.69 9.91 8.28
CA TRP A 457 -7.38 9.04 9.22
C TRP A 457 -6.76 7.65 9.19
N THR A 458 -6.77 6.96 10.34
CA THR A 458 -6.64 5.49 10.34
C THR A 458 -7.89 4.86 9.73
N GLY A 459 -7.82 3.62 9.27
CA GLY A 459 -9.00 2.91 8.74
C GLY A 459 -10.08 2.75 9.80
N ALA A 460 -9.69 2.56 11.06
CA ALA A 460 -10.62 2.53 12.20
C ALA A 460 -11.36 3.87 12.38
N ASP A 461 -10.64 5.00 12.37
CA ASP A 461 -11.26 6.33 12.45
C ASP A 461 -12.13 6.62 11.22
N ALA A 462 -11.64 6.31 10.03
CA ALA A 462 -12.36 6.52 8.78
C ALA A 462 -13.67 5.72 8.73
N HIS A 463 -13.68 4.51 9.29
CA HIS A 463 -14.89 3.70 9.42
C HIS A 463 -15.90 4.34 10.39
N ARG A 464 -15.44 4.81 11.56
CA ARG A 464 -16.29 5.55 12.51
C ARG A 464 -16.90 6.82 11.91
N HIS A 465 -16.20 7.43 10.96
CA HIS A 465 -16.63 8.62 10.22
C HIS A 465 -17.31 8.32 8.87
N GLN A 466 -17.66 7.06 8.58
CA GLN A 466 -18.36 6.64 7.36
C GLN A 466 -17.61 6.92 6.04
N LEU A 467 -16.33 7.29 6.12
CA LEU A 467 -15.44 7.39 4.97
C LEU A 467 -15.04 6.01 4.43
N VAL A 468 -15.13 4.98 5.28
CA VAL A 468 -14.92 3.56 4.99
C VAL A 468 -16.16 2.78 5.46
N ASP A 469 -16.63 1.84 4.65
CA ASP A 469 -17.85 1.08 4.92
C ASP A 469 -17.60 -0.11 5.86
N GLU A 470 -16.51 -0.85 5.65
CA GLU A 470 -16.22 -2.06 6.42
C GLU A 470 -14.73 -2.20 6.75
N LEU A 471 -14.44 -2.78 7.92
CA LEU A 471 -13.08 -3.10 8.32
C LEU A 471 -12.69 -4.50 7.84
N GLY A 472 -11.57 -4.62 7.12
CA GLY A 472 -11.09 -5.90 6.62
C GLY A 472 -9.99 -5.79 5.57
N GLY A 473 -9.57 -6.95 5.07
CA GLY A 473 -8.52 -7.07 4.06
C GLY A 473 -9.05 -7.34 2.65
N PHE A 474 -8.14 -7.79 1.78
CA PHE A 474 -8.47 -8.16 0.39
C PHE A 474 -9.43 -9.35 0.32
N GLU A 475 -9.30 -10.32 1.22
CA GLU A 475 -10.21 -11.49 1.27
C GLU A 475 -11.64 -11.10 1.62
N HIS A 476 -11.82 -10.16 2.56
CA HIS A 476 -13.13 -9.62 2.90
C HIS A 476 -13.75 -8.88 1.70
N ALA A 477 -12.95 -8.07 1.00
CA ALA A 477 -13.40 -7.41 -0.22
C ALA A 477 -13.81 -8.41 -1.32
N LEU A 478 -13.13 -9.55 -1.45
CA LEU A 478 -13.54 -10.63 -2.35
C LEU A 478 -14.85 -11.29 -1.91
N GLN A 479 -15.04 -11.56 -0.62
CA GLN A 479 -16.29 -12.10 -0.09
C GLN A 479 -17.46 -11.17 -0.38
N LEU A 480 -17.29 -9.86 -0.16
CA LEU A 480 -18.28 -8.84 -0.46
C LEU A 480 -18.57 -8.73 -1.97
N ALA A 481 -17.54 -8.83 -2.82
CA ALA A 481 -17.70 -8.84 -4.27
C ALA A 481 -18.51 -10.06 -4.73
N CYS A 482 -18.21 -11.25 -4.19
CA CYS A 482 -18.97 -12.47 -4.46
C CYS A 482 -20.42 -12.37 -3.99
N ALA A 483 -20.63 -11.95 -2.74
CA ALA A 483 -21.97 -11.83 -2.16
C ALA A 483 -22.86 -10.90 -2.97
N ARG A 484 -22.34 -9.73 -3.39
CA ARG A 484 -23.10 -8.77 -4.22
C ARG A 484 -23.34 -9.26 -5.64
N ALA A 485 -22.48 -10.12 -6.18
CA ALA A 485 -22.64 -10.70 -7.50
C ALA A 485 -23.38 -12.06 -7.49
N GLY A 486 -23.82 -12.55 -6.32
CA GLY A 486 -24.48 -13.86 -6.18
C GLY A 486 -23.56 -15.03 -6.52
N LEU A 487 -22.27 -14.93 -6.22
CA LEU A 487 -21.26 -15.94 -6.51
C LEU A 487 -20.85 -16.71 -5.25
N ASP A 488 -20.52 -17.98 -5.43
CA ASP A 488 -19.84 -18.78 -4.41
C ASP A 488 -18.35 -18.41 -4.37
N ARG A 489 -17.85 -17.99 -3.20
CA ARG A 489 -16.45 -17.56 -3.00
C ARG A 489 -15.44 -18.65 -3.33
N ASP A 490 -15.77 -19.93 -3.17
CA ASP A 490 -14.82 -21.01 -3.44
C ASP A 490 -14.87 -21.46 -4.90
N HIS A 491 -15.94 -21.10 -5.62
CA HIS A 491 -16.11 -21.41 -7.04
C HIS A 491 -15.96 -20.20 -7.98
N ILE A 492 -14.99 -19.30 -7.71
CA ILE A 492 -14.64 -18.20 -8.62
C ILE A 492 -13.22 -18.32 -9.20
N ALA A 493 -13.00 -17.65 -10.33
CA ALA A 493 -11.67 -17.27 -10.79
C ALA A 493 -11.34 -15.85 -10.32
N VAL A 494 -10.17 -15.64 -9.72
CA VAL A 494 -9.68 -14.29 -9.38
C VAL A 494 -8.55 -13.91 -10.33
N THR A 495 -8.78 -12.92 -11.17
CA THR A 495 -7.83 -12.55 -12.22
C THR A 495 -7.31 -11.13 -12.03
N ALA A 496 -6.03 -10.90 -12.34
CA ALA A 496 -5.49 -9.55 -12.34
C ALA A 496 -5.89 -8.85 -13.64
N ALA A 497 -6.48 -7.66 -13.53
CA ALA A 497 -6.84 -6.83 -14.67
C ALA A 497 -5.88 -5.63 -14.79
N PRO A 498 -5.46 -5.26 -16.01
CA PRO A 498 -5.86 -5.86 -17.28
C PRO A 498 -5.16 -7.21 -17.56
N HIS A 499 -5.93 -8.24 -17.94
CA HIS A 499 -5.38 -9.50 -18.43
C HIS A 499 -4.78 -9.24 -19.81
N ARG A 500 -3.48 -9.54 -19.98
CA ARG A 500 -2.82 -9.42 -21.28
C ARG A 500 -2.27 -10.78 -21.66
N THR A 501 -2.75 -11.33 -22.78
CA THR A 501 -2.11 -12.50 -23.36
C THR A 501 -0.74 -12.12 -23.92
N PHE A 502 0.13 -13.10 -24.16
CA PHE A 502 1.41 -12.86 -24.81
C PHE A 502 1.23 -12.25 -26.21
N LEU A 503 0.16 -12.63 -26.92
CA LEU A 503 -0.19 -12.10 -28.24
C LEU A 503 -0.62 -10.62 -28.18
N ASP A 504 -1.38 -10.21 -27.15
CA ASP A 504 -1.78 -8.81 -26.96
C ASP A 504 -0.59 -7.87 -26.73
N ARG A 505 0.56 -8.40 -26.30
CA ARG A 505 1.80 -7.62 -26.16
C ARG A 505 2.56 -7.43 -27.47
N LEU A 506 2.28 -8.25 -28.48
CA LEU A 506 2.97 -8.24 -29.78
C LEU A 506 2.15 -7.56 -30.87
N ARG A 507 0.84 -7.42 -30.67
CA ARG A 507 -0.05 -6.73 -31.62
C ARG A 507 0.13 -5.20 -31.51
N PRO A 508 0.22 -4.47 -32.63
CA PRO A 508 0.18 -3.02 -32.60
C PRO A 508 -1.17 -2.53 -32.05
N PRO A 509 -1.18 -1.50 -31.19
CA PRO A 509 -2.41 -0.96 -30.65
C PRO A 509 -3.32 -0.42 -31.74
N THR A 510 -4.62 -0.73 -31.67
CA THR A 510 -5.59 -0.21 -32.65
C THR A 510 -6.23 1.11 -32.24
N SER A 511 -6.19 1.46 -30.94
CA SER A 511 -6.63 2.76 -30.42
C SER A 511 -5.83 3.15 -29.17
N THR A 512 -5.98 4.39 -28.72
CA THR A 512 -5.41 4.87 -27.44
C THR A 512 -6.00 4.17 -26.21
N ASP A 513 -7.18 3.56 -26.37
CA ASP A 513 -7.87 2.76 -25.35
C ASP A 513 -7.41 1.30 -25.32
N ASP A 514 -6.62 0.87 -26.30
CA ASP A 514 -6.13 -0.49 -26.38
C ASP A 514 -5.13 -0.75 -25.23
N LEU A 515 -5.30 -1.88 -24.54
CA LEU A 515 -4.37 -2.33 -23.50
C LEU A 515 -2.95 -2.51 -24.06
N ALA A 516 -2.81 -2.87 -25.34
CA ALA A 516 -1.53 -2.91 -26.04
C ALA A 516 -0.87 -1.52 -26.11
N ALA A 517 -1.68 -0.46 -26.25
CA ALA A 517 -1.21 0.92 -26.31
C ALA A 517 -0.59 1.35 -25.00
N THR A 518 -0.95 0.74 -23.87
CA THR A 518 -0.44 1.15 -22.55
C THR A 518 0.95 0.59 -22.22
N THR A 519 1.58 -0.17 -23.12
CA THR A 519 2.96 -0.64 -22.96
C THR A 519 3.97 0.48 -23.26
N GLN A 520 5.05 0.58 -22.48
CA GLN A 520 6.24 1.29 -22.96
C GLN A 520 7.04 0.31 -23.83
N PRO A 521 7.45 0.70 -25.04
CA PRO A 521 8.31 -0.16 -25.84
C PRO A 521 9.63 -0.40 -25.09
N LEU A 522 10.08 -1.65 -25.05
CA LEU A 522 11.45 -2.00 -24.66
C LEU A 522 12.39 -1.56 -25.79
N THR A 523 12.68 -0.26 -25.85
CA THR A 523 13.75 0.23 -26.72
C THR A 523 15.09 0.01 -26.03
N VAL A 524 16.14 -0.25 -26.81
CA VAL A 524 17.53 -0.31 -26.33
C VAL A 524 17.91 0.99 -25.62
N ASP A 525 17.27 2.10 -26.03
CA ASP A 525 17.35 3.41 -25.37
C ASP A 525 16.76 3.44 -23.96
N GLY A 526 15.73 2.67 -23.63
CA GLY A 526 15.13 2.65 -22.28
C GLY A 526 16.07 2.06 -21.20
N LEU A 527 16.92 1.11 -21.59
CA LEU A 527 17.93 0.50 -20.73
C LEU A 527 19.12 1.44 -20.50
N THR A 528 19.60 2.11 -21.55
CA THR A 528 20.67 3.11 -21.44
C THR A 528 20.18 4.33 -20.66
N THR A 529 18.93 4.74 -20.89
CA THR A 529 18.26 5.84 -20.18
C THR A 529 18.17 5.59 -18.67
N SER A 530 17.80 4.37 -18.29
CA SER A 530 17.74 3.98 -16.88
C SER A 530 19.13 3.94 -16.22
N LEU A 531 20.19 3.65 -16.99
CA LEU A 531 21.58 3.66 -16.54
C LEU A 531 22.12 5.08 -16.36
N TYR A 532 21.85 5.98 -17.31
CA TYR A 532 22.21 7.40 -17.24
C TYR A 532 21.53 8.08 -16.04
N ALA A 533 20.23 7.88 -15.85
CA ALA A 533 19.49 8.44 -14.72
C ALA A 533 20.01 7.92 -13.36
N ALA A 534 20.44 6.66 -13.29
CA ALA A 534 21.05 6.08 -12.08
C ALA A 534 22.46 6.64 -11.77
N LEU A 535 23.14 7.21 -12.78
CA LEU A 535 24.44 7.87 -12.66
C LEU A 535 24.33 9.39 -12.55
N GLY A 536 23.11 9.95 -12.43
CA GLY A 536 22.89 11.40 -12.39
C GLY A 536 23.12 12.10 -13.73
N LEU A 537 23.20 11.33 -14.82
CA LEU A 537 23.40 11.83 -16.17
C LEU A 537 22.05 11.85 -16.90
N PRO A 538 21.73 12.91 -17.66
CA PRO A 538 20.46 12.97 -18.39
C PRO A 538 20.43 11.87 -19.46
N PRO A 539 19.37 11.06 -19.49
CA PRO A 539 19.27 9.97 -20.42
C PRO A 539 18.75 10.45 -21.78
N THR A 540 19.68 10.53 -22.74
CA THR A 540 19.51 10.80 -24.18
C THR A 540 18.64 11.99 -24.59
N GLY A 541 19.30 13.00 -25.16
CA GLY A 541 18.68 14.14 -25.81
C GLY A 541 18.29 13.89 -27.28
N ALA A 542 17.36 14.72 -27.76
CA ALA A 542 17.35 15.24 -29.11
C ALA A 542 17.26 16.77 -28.94
N LEU A 543 18.22 17.61 -29.32
CA LEU A 543 19.21 17.54 -30.39
C LEU A 543 20.58 18.11 -29.94
N THR A 544 21.67 17.45 -30.34
CA THR A 544 22.94 18.12 -30.64
C THR A 544 22.74 19.02 -31.87
N MET A 545 23.25 20.25 -31.91
CA MET A 545 24.66 20.50 -32.19
C MET A 545 25.26 21.75 -31.50
N PRO A 546 26.61 21.76 -31.36
CA PRO A 546 27.43 22.83 -30.79
C PRO A 546 27.48 24.06 -31.71
N LEU A 547 27.83 25.22 -31.14
CA LEU A 547 27.92 26.52 -31.80
C LEU A 547 28.63 26.50 -33.17
N ASN A 548 28.07 27.19 -34.18
CA ASN A 548 28.64 28.44 -34.70
C ASN A 548 27.70 29.12 -35.70
N TRP A 549 27.65 30.45 -35.61
CA TRP A 549 27.00 31.33 -36.58
C TRP A 549 27.91 31.48 -37.81
N THR A 550 27.33 31.69 -38.99
CA THR A 550 28.04 32.30 -40.12
C THR A 550 27.12 33.27 -40.84
N ILE A 551 27.41 34.57 -40.69
CA ILE A 551 27.95 35.44 -41.75
C ILE A 551 28.63 36.62 -41.03
N GLY A 552 29.94 36.77 -41.25
CA GLY A 552 30.79 37.87 -40.79
C GLY A 552 31.69 37.54 -39.62
#